data_AF-A0A523BTT8-F1
#
_entry.id   AF-A0A523BTT8-F1
#
_cell.length_a   1.000
_cell.length_b   1.000
_cell.length_c   1.000
_cell.angle_alpha   90.00
_cell.angle_beta   90.00
_cell.angle_gamma   90.00
#
_symmetry.space_group_name_H-M   'P 1'
#
loop_
_entity.id
_entity.type
_entity.pdbx_description
1 polymer ?
#
loop_
_entity_poly.entity_id
_entity_poly.type
_entity_poly.pdbx_seq_one_letter_code
_entity_poly.pdbx_strand_id
1 'polypeptide(L)'
;MSNFRGPGINPTVGTPRVAGWNATALEIAAAREELNKYAGIMTPYERMVIGNSIKEKIESSYQMVYAGAKNHLAVWIGYYKDAIARYERAQRNETNNWDSGKLLTETNAFQARLERELGNKNGLPLYEGAPDSLERVKRLYHEAQASGDKYKQRAAAEVMRSISTEGMKQSAAVDLRVLAREADASLKSLRSTPELIEAVENANKATQELWREREVVASVCKAMGETPDDPMGAVGGFEKLVKTVQVNPETRELKIYSLTDPEVTGIYHLKDNNSDNLGD
;
A
#
# COMPACT_ATOMS: atom_id res chain seq x y z
N MET A 1 -15.62 -23.48 11.25
CA MET A 1 -14.24 -23.41 11.75
C MET A 1 -13.34 -24.03 10.70
N SER A 2 -12.73 -23.20 9.86
CA SER A 2 -11.98 -23.61 8.67
C SER A 2 -10.52 -23.86 9.04
N ASN A 3 -10.05 -25.08 8.80
CA ASN A 3 -8.66 -25.50 9.03
C ASN A 3 -7.77 -24.94 7.91
N PHE A 4 -7.10 -23.82 8.18
CA PHE A 4 -6.03 -23.30 7.33
C PHE A 4 -4.73 -24.06 7.66
N ARG A 5 -4.42 -25.13 6.90
CA ARG A 5 -3.10 -25.75 6.90
C ARG A 5 -2.17 -24.89 6.04
N GLY A 6 -1.32 -24.09 6.69
CA GLY A 6 -0.13 -23.56 6.04
C GLY A 6 0.86 -24.69 5.73
N PRO A 7 1.71 -24.55 4.69
CA PRO A 7 2.75 -25.53 4.40
C PRO A 7 3.85 -25.44 5.47
N GLY A 8 3.75 -26.31 6.48
CA GLY A 8 4.81 -26.53 7.46
C GLY A 8 5.96 -27.31 6.84
N ILE A 9 7.12 -26.68 6.73
CA ILE A 9 8.39 -27.35 6.40
C ILE A 9 8.91 -27.95 7.70
N ASN A 10 8.87 -29.27 7.80
CA ASN A 10 9.40 -30.05 8.91
C ASN A 10 10.82 -30.52 8.53
N PRO A 11 11.91 -30.16 9.24
CA PRO A 11 13.25 -30.57 8.87
C PRO A 11 13.64 -31.86 9.60
N THR A 12 13.66 -32.99 8.89
CA THR A 12 14.35 -34.20 9.35
C THR A 12 15.38 -34.67 8.32
N VAL A 13 16.63 -34.63 8.78
CA VAL A 13 17.79 -35.51 8.52
C VAL A 13 17.85 -36.22 7.16
N GLY A 14 18.85 -35.84 6.35
CA GLY A 14 19.52 -36.77 5.44
C GLY A 14 19.02 -36.85 4.00
N THR A 15 18.49 -35.78 3.41
CA THR A 15 18.26 -35.72 1.95
C THR A 15 19.37 -34.92 1.26
N PRO A 16 19.89 -35.39 0.10
CA PRO A 16 20.81 -34.58 -0.70
C PRO A 16 20.06 -33.29 -1.07
N ARG A 17 20.59 -32.14 -0.64
CA ARG A 17 20.04 -30.82 -0.97
C ARG A 17 19.96 -30.73 -2.49
N VAL A 18 18.76 -30.84 -3.05
CA VAL A 18 18.51 -30.33 -4.40
C VAL A 18 18.74 -28.82 -4.28
N ALA A 19 19.89 -28.36 -4.76
CA ALA A 19 20.35 -26.99 -4.59
C ALA A 19 19.43 -26.04 -5.38
N GLY A 20 18.42 -25.50 -4.70
CA GLY A 20 17.60 -24.43 -5.26
C GLY A 20 18.43 -23.15 -5.47
N TRP A 21 17.93 -22.26 -6.32
CA TRP A 21 18.56 -20.96 -6.58
C TRP A 21 18.88 -20.18 -5.29
N ASN A 22 17.97 -20.22 -4.31
CA ASN A 22 18.13 -19.54 -3.02
C ASN A 22 19.22 -20.19 -2.16
N ALA A 23 19.25 -21.52 -2.09
CA ALA A 23 20.31 -22.24 -1.37
C ALA A 23 21.70 -21.91 -1.94
N THR A 24 21.81 -21.83 -3.27
CA THR A 24 23.06 -21.46 -3.94
C THR A 24 23.48 -20.02 -3.62
N ALA A 25 22.54 -19.07 -3.64
CA ALA A 25 22.80 -17.68 -3.26
C ALA A 25 23.25 -17.55 -1.79
N LEU A 26 22.61 -18.28 -0.87
CA LEU A 26 22.99 -18.31 0.54
C LEU A 26 24.38 -18.90 0.78
N GLU A 27 24.74 -19.96 0.05
CA GLU A 27 26.08 -20.53 0.12
C GLU A 27 27.16 -19.55 -0.35
N ILE A 28 26.90 -18.80 -1.44
CA ILE A 28 27.80 -17.76 -1.93
C ILE A 28 27.92 -16.62 -0.91
N ALA A 29 26.79 -16.19 -0.32
CA ALA A 29 26.77 -15.16 0.72
C ALA A 29 27.62 -15.57 1.93
N ALA A 30 27.43 -16.80 2.42
CA ALA A 30 28.20 -17.34 3.54
C ALA A 30 29.70 -17.43 3.23
N ALA A 31 30.08 -17.91 2.03
CA ALA A 31 31.48 -17.99 1.62
C ALA A 31 32.15 -16.60 1.56
N ARG A 32 31.42 -15.57 1.10
CA ARG A 32 31.91 -14.18 1.12
C ARG A 32 32.07 -13.63 2.53
N GLU A 33 31.11 -13.91 3.41
CA GLU A 33 31.18 -13.50 4.81
C GLU A 33 32.37 -14.15 5.52
N GLU A 34 32.59 -15.45 5.31
CA GLU A 34 33.74 -16.18 5.85
C GLU A 34 35.06 -15.61 5.33
N LEU A 35 35.17 -15.34 4.02
CA LEU A 35 36.35 -14.69 3.45
C LEU A 35 36.61 -13.33 4.13
N ASN A 36 35.58 -12.49 4.27
CA ASN A 36 35.71 -11.18 4.91
C ASN A 36 36.11 -11.28 6.39
N LYS A 37 35.53 -12.25 7.12
CA LYS A 37 35.81 -12.49 8.54
C LYS A 37 37.26 -12.89 8.78
N TYR A 38 37.83 -13.73 7.92
CA TYR A 38 39.19 -14.26 8.08
C TYR A 38 40.24 -13.58 7.20
N ALA A 39 39.85 -12.63 6.35
CA ALA A 39 40.76 -11.94 5.42
C ALA A 39 41.99 -11.32 6.11
N GLY A 40 41.83 -10.83 7.34
CA GLY A 40 42.91 -10.20 8.12
C GLY A 40 44.00 -11.15 8.61
N ILE A 41 43.71 -12.45 8.70
CA ILE A 41 44.66 -13.49 9.14
C ILE A 41 45.14 -14.39 8.00
N MET A 42 44.51 -14.31 6.83
CA MET A 42 44.90 -15.04 5.63
C MET A 42 46.08 -14.36 4.93
N THR A 43 46.89 -15.16 4.23
CA THR A 43 47.90 -14.66 3.30
C THR A 43 47.24 -14.04 2.05
N PRO A 44 47.95 -13.16 1.32
CA PRO A 44 47.44 -12.63 0.05
C PRO A 44 47.06 -13.71 -0.97
N TYR A 45 47.83 -14.81 -1.01
CA TYR A 45 47.57 -15.93 -1.91
C TYR A 45 46.28 -16.69 -1.53
N GLU A 46 46.09 -17.01 -0.25
CA GLU A 46 44.88 -17.69 0.22
C GLU A 46 43.61 -16.87 -0.08
N ARG A 47 43.66 -15.55 0.16
CA ARG A 47 42.56 -14.65 -0.20
C ARG A 47 42.24 -14.68 -1.69
N MET A 48 43.27 -14.67 -2.53
CA MET A 48 43.10 -14.72 -3.98
C MET A 48 42.49 -16.05 -4.43
N VAL A 49 42.98 -17.19 -3.93
CA VAL A 49 42.46 -18.52 -4.30
C VAL A 49 41.00 -18.68 -3.88
N ILE A 50 40.66 -18.32 -2.64
CA ILE A 50 39.28 -18.39 -2.14
C ILE A 50 38.38 -17.41 -2.92
N GLY A 51 38.86 -16.19 -3.17
CA GLY A 51 38.14 -15.20 -3.96
C GLY A 51 37.84 -15.68 -5.38
N ASN A 52 38.81 -16.31 -6.05
CA ASN A 52 38.61 -16.88 -7.39
C ASN A 52 37.61 -18.04 -7.36
N SER A 53 37.66 -18.92 -6.36
CA SER A 53 36.68 -20.01 -6.22
C SER A 53 35.26 -19.48 -6.01
N ILE A 54 35.09 -18.42 -5.21
CA ILE A 54 33.79 -17.74 -5.04
C ILE A 54 33.34 -17.12 -6.37
N LYS A 55 34.23 -16.49 -7.11
CA LYS A 55 33.94 -15.88 -8.41
C LYS A 55 33.49 -16.93 -9.44
N GLU A 56 34.20 -18.04 -9.55
CA GLU A 56 33.82 -19.16 -10.44
C GLU A 56 32.45 -19.74 -10.07
N LYS A 57 32.15 -19.86 -8.75
CA LYS A 57 30.83 -20.31 -8.29
C LYS A 57 29.73 -19.32 -8.65
N ILE A 58 29.98 -18.01 -8.56
CA ILE A 58 29.05 -16.97 -8.99
C ILE A 58 28.79 -17.09 -10.50
N GLU A 59 29.85 -17.13 -11.32
CA GLU A 59 29.74 -17.17 -12.78
C GLU A 59 28.99 -18.43 -13.26
N SER A 60 29.33 -19.59 -12.71
CA SER A 60 28.70 -20.87 -13.07
C SER A 60 27.23 -20.99 -12.63
N SER A 61 26.84 -20.31 -11.54
CA SER A 61 25.47 -20.36 -11.01
C SER A 61 24.60 -19.16 -11.39
N TYR A 62 25.17 -18.12 -12.00
CA TYR A 62 24.53 -16.82 -12.22
C TYR A 62 23.15 -16.95 -12.86
N GLN A 63 23.04 -17.64 -14.00
CA GLN A 63 21.79 -17.74 -14.75
C GLN A 63 20.69 -18.46 -13.98
N MET A 64 21.04 -19.54 -13.26
CA MET A 64 20.10 -20.28 -12.43
C MET A 64 19.61 -19.41 -11.26
N VAL A 65 20.53 -18.71 -10.58
CA VAL A 65 20.19 -17.83 -9.46
C VAL A 65 19.31 -16.67 -9.92
N TYR A 66 19.66 -16.06 -11.05
CA TYR A 66 18.92 -14.95 -11.66
C TYR A 66 17.52 -15.35 -12.08
N ALA A 67 17.37 -16.44 -12.84
CA ALA A 67 16.07 -16.93 -13.27
C ALA A 67 15.18 -17.31 -12.08
N GLY A 68 15.78 -17.92 -11.05
CA GLY A 68 15.08 -18.26 -9.81
C GLY A 68 14.56 -17.03 -9.05
N ALA A 69 15.43 -16.05 -8.82
CA ALA A 69 15.07 -14.79 -8.16
C ALA A 69 14.02 -14.01 -8.95
N LYS A 70 14.15 -13.96 -10.29
CA LYS A 70 13.18 -13.31 -11.17
C LYS A 70 11.80 -13.96 -11.10
N ASN A 71 11.73 -15.28 -11.19
CA ASN A 71 10.46 -16.01 -11.12
C ASN A 71 9.82 -15.87 -9.74
N HIS A 72 10.62 -15.93 -8.67
CA HIS A 72 10.17 -15.71 -7.31
C HIS A 72 9.51 -14.34 -7.12
N LEU A 73 10.19 -13.28 -7.56
CA LEU A 73 9.65 -11.92 -7.48
C LEU A 73 8.39 -11.75 -8.34
N ALA A 74 8.36 -12.34 -9.54
CA ALA A 74 7.21 -12.28 -10.43
C ALA A 74 5.95 -12.92 -9.82
N VAL A 75 6.09 -14.03 -9.10
CA VAL A 75 4.97 -14.68 -8.38
C VAL A 75 4.39 -13.75 -7.31
N TRP A 76 5.25 -13.11 -6.51
CA TRP A 76 4.81 -12.19 -5.46
C TRP A 76 4.21 -10.90 -6.01
N ILE A 77 4.73 -10.39 -7.13
CA ILE A 77 4.09 -9.31 -7.89
C ILE A 77 2.68 -9.73 -8.32
N GLY A 78 2.49 -10.97 -8.77
CA GLY A 78 1.18 -11.53 -9.10
C GLY A 78 0.21 -11.50 -7.92
N TYR A 79 0.62 -12.01 -6.75
CA TYR A 79 -0.20 -11.99 -5.53
C TYR A 79 -0.58 -10.58 -5.09
N TYR A 80 0.35 -9.62 -5.19
CA TYR A 80 0.07 -8.22 -4.92
C TYR A 80 -0.99 -7.66 -5.88
N LYS A 81 -0.82 -7.85 -7.20
CA LYS A 81 -1.78 -7.37 -8.20
C LYS A 81 -3.18 -7.96 -7.98
N ASP A 82 -3.26 -9.24 -7.66
CA ASP A 82 -4.53 -9.90 -7.36
C ASP A 82 -5.20 -9.33 -6.10
N ALA A 83 -4.42 -9.03 -5.05
CA ALA A 83 -4.93 -8.43 -3.82
C ALA A 83 -5.47 -7.01 -4.05
N ILE A 84 -4.75 -6.18 -4.83
CA ILE A 84 -5.20 -4.84 -5.22
C ILE A 84 -6.47 -4.93 -6.08
N ALA A 85 -6.54 -5.83 -7.05
CA ALA A 85 -7.73 -6.00 -7.88
C ALA A 85 -8.97 -6.42 -7.06
N ARG A 86 -8.78 -7.23 -6.01
CA ARG A 86 -9.86 -7.57 -5.06
C ARG A 86 -10.29 -6.37 -4.24
N TYR A 87 -9.35 -5.56 -3.76
CA TYR A 87 -9.64 -4.31 -3.06
C TYR A 87 -10.45 -3.33 -3.93
N GLU A 88 -10.02 -3.08 -5.17
CA GLU A 88 -10.74 -2.22 -6.10
C GLU A 88 -12.14 -2.76 -6.44
N ARG A 89 -12.29 -4.08 -6.53
CA ARG A 89 -13.60 -4.72 -6.72
C ARG A 89 -14.50 -4.51 -5.50
N ALA A 90 -14.00 -4.74 -4.29
CA ALA A 90 -14.75 -4.52 -3.06
C ALA A 90 -15.16 -3.05 -2.89
N GLN A 91 -14.29 -2.10 -3.27
CA GLN A 91 -14.60 -0.67 -3.26
C GLN A 91 -15.69 -0.30 -4.28
N ARG A 92 -15.64 -0.89 -5.49
CA ARG A 92 -16.70 -0.71 -6.49
C ARG A 92 -18.02 -1.32 -6.01
N ASN A 93 -17.99 -2.51 -5.42
CA ASN A 93 -19.16 -3.14 -4.83
C ASN A 93 -19.76 -2.26 -3.72
N GLU A 94 -18.93 -1.70 -2.83
CA GLU A 94 -19.36 -0.74 -1.83
C GLU A 94 -20.07 0.45 -2.47
N THR A 95 -19.48 1.05 -3.49
CA THR A 95 -20.07 2.20 -4.21
C THR A 95 -21.40 1.84 -4.87
N ASN A 96 -21.46 0.69 -5.55
CA ASN A 96 -22.65 0.21 -6.27
C ASN A 96 -23.78 -0.22 -5.33
N ASN A 97 -23.48 -0.55 -4.08
CA ASN A 97 -24.48 -0.90 -3.06
C ASN A 97 -25.34 0.29 -2.61
N TRP A 98 -25.00 1.51 -3.06
CA TRP A 98 -25.73 2.73 -2.76
C TRP A 98 -26.53 3.21 -3.97
N ASP A 99 -27.85 3.29 -3.81
CA ASP A 99 -28.71 4.04 -4.73
C ASP A 99 -28.45 5.54 -4.53
N SER A 100 -27.82 6.17 -5.54
CA SER A 100 -27.46 7.59 -5.51
C SER A 100 -28.70 8.50 -5.49
N GLY A 101 -29.79 8.12 -6.15
CA GLY A 101 -31.04 8.89 -6.17
C GLY A 101 -31.73 8.87 -4.81
N LYS A 102 -31.80 7.70 -4.17
CA LYS A 102 -32.33 7.58 -2.81
C LYS A 102 -31.46 8.32 -1.80
N LEU A 103 -30.13 8.17 -1.87
CA LEU A 103 -29.21 8.88 -0.98
C LEU A 103 -29.32 10.40 -1.11
N LEU A 104 -29.38 10.92 -2.34
CA LEU A 104 -29.56 12.35 -2.61
C LEU A 104 -30.88 12.87 -2.03
N THR A 105 -31.96 12.10 -2.19
CA THR A 105 -33.27 12.46 -1.64
C THR A 105 -33.23 12.56 -0.12
N GLU A 106 -32.64 11.58 0.57
CA GLU A 106 -32.49 11.60 2.02
C GLU A 106 -31.53 12.71 2.50
N THR A 107 -30.48 13.00 1.73
CA THR A 107 -29.53 14.09 2.01
C THR A 107 -30.22 15.44 1.97
N ASN A 108 -30.98 15.73 0.90
CA ASN A 108 -31.76 16.95 0.78
C ASN A 108 -32.83 17.06 1.87
N ALA A 109 -33.51 15.94 2.18
CA ALA A 109 -34.52 15.91 3.24
C ALA A 109 -33.93 16.19 4.62
N PHE A 110 -32.76 15.61 4.94
CA PHE A 110 -32.07 15.84 6.20
C PHE A 110 -31.53 17.28 6.27
N GLN A 111 -30.92 17.78 5.20
CA GLN A 111 -30.43 19.15 5.12
C GLN A 111 -31.57 20.17 5.33
N ALA A 112 -32.72 19.98 4.68
CA ALA A 112 -33.87 20.87 4.86
C ALA A 112 -34.42 20.86 6.29
N ARG A 113 -34.37 19.71 6.99
CA ARG A 113 -34.75 19.62 8.42
C ARG A 113 -33.72 20.33 9.29
N LEU A 114 -32.45 20.10 9.03
CA LEU A 114 -31.35 20.72 9.75
C LEU A 114 -31.41 22.25 9.61
N GLU A 115 -31.61 22.79 8.40
CA GLU A 115 -31.73 24.23 8.16
C GLU A 115 -32.90 24.87 8.93
N ARG A 116 -34.02 24.16 9.10
CA ARG A 116 -35.13 24.62 9.94
C ARG A 116 -34.74 24.70 11.42
N GLU A 117 -33.95 23.74 11.90
CA GLU A 117 -33.48 23.70 13.30
C GLU A 117 -32.37 24.72 13.59
N LEU A 118 -31.49 24.95 12.61
CA LEU A 118 -30.43 25.96 12.67
C LEU A 118 -30.97 27.39 12.44
N GLY A 119 -32.17 27.52 11.88
CA GLY A 119 -32.84 28.76 11.49
C GLY A 119 -32.23 29.44 10.27
N ASN A 120 -33.05 30.20 9.55
CA ASN A 120 -32.59 30.96 8.38
C ASN A 120 -31.40 31.86 8.75
N LYS A 121 -30.42 32.00 7.84
CA LYS A 121 -29.29 32.95 7.95
C LYS A 121 -29.69 34.38 8.35
N ASN A 122 -30.97 34.75 8.19
CA ASN A 122 -31.53 36.07 8.50
C ASN A 122 -32.55 36.07 9.66
N GLY A 123 -32.66 34.99 10.44
CA GLY A 123 -33.62 34.84 11.53
C GLY A 123 -33.11 33.84 12.57
N LEU A 124 -32.29 34.36 13.49
CA LEU A 124 -31.46 33.72 14.52
C LEU A 124 -32.15 32.64 15.40
N PRO A 125 -31.54 31.45 15.51
CA PRO A 125 -31.60 30.64 16.73
C PRO A 125 -30.23 30.22 17.28
N LEU A 126 -29.22 29.94 16.44
CA LEU A 126 -27.87 29.53 16.91
C LEU A 126 -26.89 30.67 17.14
N TYR A 127 -27.10 31.81 16.48
CA TYR A 127 -26.19 32.95 16.56
C TYR A 127 -26.51 33.87 17.76
N GLU A 128 -27.75 33.85 18.29
CA GLU A 128 -28.15 34.59 19.50
C GLU A 128 -28.19 33.73 20.77
N GLY A 129 -28.11 32.39 20.65
CA GLY A 129 -28.03 31.48 21.79
C GLY A 129 -29.39 31.03 22.32
N ALA A 130 -30.30 30.61 21.45
CA ALA A 130 -31.43 29.81 21.88
C ALA A 130 -30.89 28.46 22.40
N PRO A 131 -31.01 28.16 23.71
CA PRO A 131 -30.35 27.00 24.33
C PRO A 131 -30.79 25.65 23.73
N ASP A 132 -31.94 25.60 23.06
CA ASP A 132 -32.51 24.35 22.54
C ASP A 132 -32.11 23.99 21.10
N SER A 133 -31.54 24.90 20.30
CA SER A 133 -31.30 24.61 18.87
C SER A 133 -30.25 23.52 18.65
N LEU A 134 -29.17 23.55 19.42
CA LEU A 134 -28.12 22.54 19.35
C LEU A 134 -28.63 21.16 19.83
N GLU A 135 -29.43 21.13 20.88
CA GLU A 135 -30.05 19.89 21.38
C GLU A 135 -31.05 19.31 20.37
N ARG A 136 -31.76 20.15 19.60
CA ARG A 136 -32.58 19.68 18.49
C ARG A 136 -31.75 19.11 17.35
N VAL A 137 -30.62 19.71 17.01
CA VAL A 137 -29.67 19.16 16.00
C VAL A 137 -29.11 17.80 16.44
N LYS A 138 -28.64 17.69 17.69
CA LYS A 138 -28.17 16.41 18.26
C LYS A 138 -29.26 15.33 18.17
N ARG A 139 -30.47 15.67 18.60
CA ARG A 139 -31.63 14.76 18.53
C ARG A 139 -31.96 14.34 17.10
N LEU A 140 -31.99 15.27 16.15
CA LEU A 140 -32.25 14.99 14.74
C LEU A 140 -31.21 14.02 14.17
N TYR A 141 -29.93 14.22 14.49
CA TYR A 141 -28.86 13.31 14.09
C TYR A 141 -29.04 11.92 14.71
N HIS A 142 -29.25 11.82 16.02
CA HIS A 142 -29.42 10.53 16.69
C HIS A 142 -30.70 9.80 16.27
N GLU A 143 -31.78 10.51 15.95
CA GLU A 143 -33.00 9.93 15.36
C GLU A 143 -32.70 9.29 14.01
N ALA A 144 -31.94 9.98 13.14
CA ALA A 144 -31.52 9.42 11.87
C ALA A 144 -30.61 8.20 12.06
N GLN A 145 -29.68 8.24 13.03
CA GLN A 145 -28.84 7.09 13.37
C GLN A 145 -29.66 5.90 13.87
N ALA A 146 -30.69 6.14 14.68
CA ALA A 146 -31.58 5.10 15.23
C ALA A 146 -32.62 4.57 14.23
N SER A 147 -32.77 5.18 13.05
CA SER A 147 -33.84 4.86 12.09
C SER A 147 -33.74 3.45 11.46
N GLY A 148 -32.56 2.83 11.50
CA GLY A 148 -32.28 1.56 10.81
C GLY A 148 -32.20 1.65 9.29
N ASP A 149 -32.51 2.79 8.66
CA ASP A 149 -32.33 3.00 7.23
C ASP A 149 -30.91 3.51 6.95
N LYS A 150 -30.08 2.68 6.31
CA LYS A 150 -28.70 3.01 5.94
C LYS A 150 -28.58 4.31 5.13
N TYR A 151 -29.59 4.67 4.33
CA TYR A 151 -29.58 5.89 3.53
C TYR A 151 -29.78 7.13 4.41
N LYS A 152 -30.67 7.06 5.40
CA LYS A 152 -30.89 8.14 6.37
C LYS A 152 -29.68 8.33 7.28
N GLN A 153 -29.10 7.24 7.75
CA GLN A 153 -27.90 7.25 8.60
C GLN A 153 -26.72 7.90 7.86
N ARG A 154 -26.50 7.53 6.59
CA ARG A 154 -25.45 8.10 5.75
C ARG A 154 -25.71 9.56 5.41
N ALA A 155 -26.91 9.89 4.94
CA ALA A 155 -27.31 11.26 4.63
C ALA A 155 -27.10 12.20 5.82
N ALA A 156 -27.59 11.81 7.00
CA ALA A 156 -27.41 12.57 8.22
C ALA A 156 -25.93 12.80 8.53
N ALA A 157 -25.11 11.77 8.44
CA ALA A 157 -23.70 11.88 8.75
C ALA A 157 -22.90 12.70 7.70
N GLU A 158 -23.24 12.62 6.41
CA GLU A 158 -22.65 13.46 5.36
C GLU A 158 -22.97 14.94 5.58
N VAL A 159 -24.23 15.26 5.87
CA VAL A 159 -24.67 16.63 6.15
C VAL A 159 -24.00 17.16 7.42
N MET A 160 -24.03 16.40 8.52
CA MET A 160 -23.45 16.83 9.81
C MET A 160 -21.95 17.11 9.72
N ARG A 161 -21.20 16.29 8.96
CA ARG A 161 -19.76 16.52 8.74
C ARG A 161 -19.49 17.80 7.95
N SER A 162 -20.42 18.23 7.10
CA SER A 162 -20.28 19.39 6.23
C SER A 162 -20.68 20.72 6.89
N ILE A 163 -21.22 20.71 8.10
CA ILE A 163 -21.70 21.94 8.75
C ILE A 163 -20.53 22.86 9.08
N SER A 164 -20.58 24.09 8.59
CA SER A 164 -19.65 25.15 9.00
C SER A 164 -20.00 25.63 10.40
N THR A 165 -18.98 25.72 11.26
CA THR A 165 -19.11 26.33 12.59
C THR A 165 -18.66 27.79 12.62
N GLU A 166 -18.46 28.40 11.46
CA GLU A 166 -18.06 29.80 11.35
C GLU A 166 -19.14 30.72 11.92
N GLY A 167 -18.75 31.72 12.70
CA GLY A 167 -19.66 32.69 13.31
C GLY A 167 -20.54 32.17 14.47
N MET A 168 -20.49 30.89 14.81
CA MET A 168 -21.17 30.34 15.98
C MET A 168 -20.49 30.73 17.30
N LYS A 169 -21.26 30.80 18.40
CA LYS A 169 -20.69 30.92 19.75
C LYS A 169 -19.73 29.75 20.02
N GLN A 170 -18.61 30.02 20.69
CA GLN A 170 -17.53 29.05 20.87
C GLN A 170 -17.98 27.71 21.48
N SER A 171 -18.87 27.74 22.47
CA SER A 171 -19.42 26.53 23.10
C SER A 171 -20.23 25.68 22.10
N ALA A 172 -21.11 26.30 21.33
CA ALA A 172 -21.89 25.62 20.30
C ALA A 172 -21.01 25.08 19.16
N ALA A 173 -19.96 25.82 18.78
CA ALA A 173 -19.00 25.38 17.76
C ALA A 173 -18.21 24.14 18.20
N VAL A 174 -17.83 24.04 19.48
CA VAL A 174 -17.14 22.87 20.02
C VAL A 174 -18.05 21.64 19.99
N ASP A 175 -19.27 21.75 20.50
CA ASP A 175 -20.22 20.64 20.52
C ASP A 175 -20.55 20.13 19.10
N LEU A 176 -20.74 21.05 18.15
CA LEU A 176 -21.01 20.68 16.76
C LEU A 176 -19.80 19.99 16.11
N ARG A 177 -18.57 20.39 16.45
CA ARG A 177 -17.35 19.70 15.99
C ARG A 177 -17.23 18.29 16.56
N VAL A 178 -17.63 18.09 17.82
CA VAL A 178 -17.68 16.75 18.42
C VAL A 178 -18.68 15.89 17.65
N LEU A 179 -19.87 16.42 17.38
CA LEU A 179 -20.91 15.73 16.61
C LEU A 179 -20.48 15.46 15.15
N ALA A 180 -19.77 16.38 14.51
CA ALA A 180 -19.21 16.18 13.18
C ALA A 180 -18.14 15.07 13.15
N ARG A 181 -17.34 14.93 14.22
CA ARG A 181 -16.40 13.80 14.36
C ARG A 181 -17.11 12.47 14.55
N GLU A 182 -18.18 12.45 15.34
CA GLU A 182 -19.05 11.28 15.49
C GLU A 182 -19.66 10.89 14.14
N ALA A 183 -20.16 11.86 13.38
CA ALA A 183 -20.67 11.65 12.02
C ALA A 183 -19.62 11.08 11.07
N ASP A 184 -18.38 11.58 11.11
CA ASP A 184 -17.29 11.02 10.30
C ASP A 184 -16.96 9.56 10.69
N ALA A 185 -17.01 9.22 11.98
CA ALA A 185 -16.86 7.85 12.44
C ALA A 185 -18.01 6.93 11.98
N SER A 186 -19.26 7.40 12.07
CA SER A 186 -20.42 6.68 11.56
C SER A 186 -20.35 6.45 10.06
N LEU A 187 -19.94 7.45 9.27
CA LEU A 187 -19.72 7.29 7.83
C LEU A 187 -18.68 6.21 7.53
N LYS A 188 -17.55 6.23 8.25
CA LYS A 188 -16.52 5.18 8.09
C LYS A 188 -17.11 3.80 8.40
N SER A 189 -17.88 3.65 9.46
CA SER A 189 -18.52 2.38 9.81
C SER A 189 -19.52 1.92 8.74
N LEU A 190 -20.39 2.81 8.25
CA LEU A 190 -21.39 2.49 7.22
C LEU A 190 -20.78 2.05 5.89
N ARG A 191 -19.61 2.59 5.56
CA ARG A 191 -18.87 2.27 4.33
C ARG A 191 -17.90 1.10 4.49
N SER A 192 -17.64 0.67 5.72
CA SER A 192 -16.76 -0.46 6.01
C SER A 192 -17.54 -1.77 5.92
N THR A 193 -17.66 -2.30 4.70
CA THR A 193 -18.23 -3.65 4.52
C THR A 193 -17.22 -4.71 4.96
N PRO A 194 -17.66 -5.89 5.46
CA PRO A 194 -16.75 -6.97 5.81
C PRO A 194 -15.82 -7.36 4.66
N GLU A 195 -16.34 -7.40 3.43
CA GLU A 195 -15.57 -7.65 2.20
C GLU A 195 -14.50 -6.58 1.97
N LEU A 196 -14.82 -5.30 2.15
CA LEU A 196 -13.86 -4.20 1.97
C LEU A 196 -12.78 -4.23 3.04
N ILE A 197 -13.13 -4.50 4.31
CA ILE A 197 -12.17 -4.64 5.40
C ILE A 197 -11.19 -5.78 5.10
N GLU A 198 -11.70 -6.97 4.75
CA GLU A 198 -10.87 -8.11 4.41
C GLU A 198 -9.97 -7.82 3.18
N ALA A 199 -10.51 -7.15 2.17
CA ALA A 199 -9.74 -6.79 0.98
C ALA A 199 -8.63 -5.77 1.28
N VAL A 200 -8.87 -4.79 2.16
CA VAL A 200 -7.85 -3.85 2.65
C VAL A 200 -6.75 -4.60 3.42
N GLU A 201 -7.12 -5.49 4.34
CA GLU A 201 -6.13 -6.27 5.09
C GLU A 201 -5.27 -7.14 4.17
N ASN A 202 -5.88 -7.80 3.19
CA ASN A 202 -5.17 -8.63 2.22
C ASN A 202 -4.25 -7.81 1.32
N ALA A 203 -4.69 -6.62 0.87
CA ALA A 203 -3.84 -5.70 0.11
C ALA A 203 -2.63 -5.22 0.93
N ASN A 204 -2.85 -4.85 2.20
CA ASN A 204 -1.77 -4.44 3.09
C ASN A 204 -0.77 -5.57 3.35
N LYS A 205 -1.25 -6.79 3.63
CA LYS A 205 -0.39 -7.97 3.79
C LYS A 205 0.41 -8.25 2.52
N ALA A 206 -0.23 -8.25 1.35
CA ALA A 206 0.46 -8.49 0.09
C ALA A 206 1.52 -7.42 -0.21
N THR A 207 1.29 -6.17 0.17
CA THR A 207 2.28 -5.08 0.05
C THR A 207 3.51 -5.35 0.94
N GLN A 208 3.28 -5.74 2.20
CA GLN A 208 4.37 -6.05 3.14
C GLN A 208 5.18 -7.26 2.69
N GLU A 209 4.51 -8.33 2.24
CA GLU A 209 5.18 -9.53 1.72
C GLU A 209 5.98 -9.20 0.45
N LEU A 210 5.43 -8.45 -0.50
CA LEU A 210 6.16 -8.04 -1.70
C LEU A 210 7.41 -7.22 -1.35
N TRP A 211 7.33 -6.34 -0.36
CA TRP A 211 8.50 -5.61 0.11
C TRP A 211 9.55 -6.52 0.74
N ARG A 212 9.14 -7.45 1.61
CA ARG A 212 10.04 -8.44 2.20
C ARG A 212 10.76 -9.25 1.12
N GLU A 213 10.04 -9.64 0.08
CA GLU A 213 10.59 -10.48 -0.99
C GLU A 213 11.51 -9.69 -1.92
N ARG A 214 11.26 -8.39 -2.11
CA ARG A 214 12.24 -7.47 -2.71
C ARG A 214 13.54 -7.44 -1.91
N GLU A 215 13.49 -7.39 -0.58
CA GLU A 215 14.69 -7.42 0.26
C GLU A 215 15.44 -8.77 0.14
N VAL A 216 14.73 -9.88 -0.04
CA VAL A 216 15.37 -11.17 -0.38
C VAL A 216 16.14 -11.05 -1.70
N VAL A 217 15.54 -10.50 -2.76
CA VAL A 217 16.25 -10.27 -4.04
C VAL A 217 17.43 -9.30 -3.86
N ALA A 218 17.31 -8.29 -3.01
CA ALA A 218 18.40 -7.36 -2.70
C ALA A 218 19.57 -8.04 -1.98
N SER A 219 19.29 -8.98 -1.07
CA SER A 219 20.34 -9.80 -0.44
C SER A 219 21.03 -10.72 -1.43
N VAL A 220 20.28 -11.30 -2.37
CA VAL A 220 20.82 -12.12 -3.47
C VAL A 220 21.71 -11.27 -4.39
N CYS A 221 21.28 -10.06 -4.73
CA CYS A 221 22.07 -9.09 -5.51
C CYS A 221 23.47 -8.90 -4.90
N LYS A 222 23.52 -8.60 -3.59
CA LYS A 222 24.78 -8.45 -2.84
C LYS A 222 25.61 -9.75 -2.81
N ALA A 223 24.97 -10.90 -2.63
CA ALA A 223 25.65 -12.19 -2.63
C ALA A 223 26.31 -12.49 -3.99
N MET A 224 25.62 -12.16 -5.07
CA MET A 224 26.11 -12.35 -6.44
C MET A 224 27.17 -11.31 -6.85
N GLY A 225 27.48 -10.35 -5.97
CA GLY A 225 28.51 -9.35 -6.21
C GLY A 225 28.07 -8.17 -7.04
N GLU A 226 26.76 -8.00 -7.22
CA GLU A 226 26.20 -6.78 -7.76
C GLU A 226 25.88 -5.83 -6.60
N THR A 227 26.28 -4.57 -6.73
CA THR A 227 25.92 -3.50 -5.80
C THR A 227 24.88 -2.60 -6.46
N PRO A 228 23.74 -2.31 -5.79
CA PRO A 228 22.71 -1.42 -6.33
C PRO A 228 23.15 0.02 -6.64
N ASP A 229 24.38 0.38 -6.28
CA ASP A 229 24.97 1.72 -6.35
C ASP A 229 26.32 1.72 -7.11
N ASP A 230 26.57 0.75 -8.02
CA ASP A 230 27.84 0.71 -8.76
C ASP A 230 27.98 1.95 -9.68
N PRO A 231 28.97 2.85 -9.43
CA PRO A 231 29.14 4.08 -10.19
C PRO A 231 29.59 3.84 -11.65
N MET A 232 29.94 2.60 -12.04
CA MET A 232 30.35 2.25 -13.41
C MET A 232 29.18 2.09 -14.40
N GLY A 233 27.92 2.30 -13.97
CA GLY A 233 26.77 2.47 -14.87
C GLY A 233 26.26 1.20 -15.55
N ALA A 234 26.88 0.04 -15.31
CA ALA A 234 26.34 -1.25 -15.73
C ALA A 234 25.35 -1.75 -14.70
N VAL A 235 24.06 -1.37 -14.84
CA VAL A 235 23.01 -1.90 -13.96
C VAL A 235 22.95 -3.41 -14.14
N GLY A 236 23.37 -4.13 -13.10
CA GLY A 236 23.44 -5.60 -13.08
C GLY A 236 22.05 -6.24 -13.23
N GLY A 237 22.00 -7.55 -13.49
CA GLY A 237 20.72 -8.24 -13.68
C GLY A 237 19.88 -8.22 -12.40
N PHE A 238 20.48 -8.55 -11.26
CA PHE A 238 19.81 -8.57 -9.97
C PHE A 238 19.47 -7.16 -9.50
N GLU A 239 20.33 -6.19 -9.77
CA GLU A 239 20.02 -4.78 -9.49
C GLU A 239 18.75 -4.32 -10.20
N LYS A 240 18.58 -4.66 -11.49
CA LYS A 240 17.33 -4.38 -12.22
C LYS A 240 16.13 -5.03 -11.56
N LEU A 241 16.26 -6.28 -11.11
CA LEU A 241 15.18 -6.98 -10.39
C LEU A 241 14.79 -6.24 -9.11
N VAL A 242 15.74 -5.79 -8.30
CA VAL A 242 15.45 -5.01 -7.09
C VAL A 242 14.74 -3.70 -7.42
N LYS A 243 15.12 -3.04 -8.52
CA LYS A 243 14.50 -1.79 -8.97
C LYS A 243 13.10 -1.96 -9.58
N THR A 244 12.68 -3.18 -9.95
CA THR A 244 11.31 -3.41 -10.44
C THR A 244 10.24 -3.14 -9.39
N VAL A 245 10.58 -3.22 -8.10
CA VAL A 245 9.67 -2.88 -7.01
C VAL A 245 10.25 -1.69 -6.29
N GLN A 246 9.61 -0.53 -6.40
CA GLN A 246 10.01 0.67 -5.67
C GLN A 246 8.90 1.10 -4.73
N VAL A 247 9.27 1.43 -3.50
CA VAL A 247 8.37 2.04 -2.53
C VAL A 247 8.66 3.53 -2.53
N ASN A 248 7.66 4.35 -2.83
CA ASN A 248 7.80 5.78 -2.65
C ASN A 248 7.91 6.07 -1.12
N PRO A 249 9.02 6.65 -0.64
CA PRO A 249 9.20 6.89 0.79
C PRO A 249 8.19 7.86 1.38
N GLU A 250 7.61 8.76 0.57
CA GLU A 250 6.66 9.77 1.02
C GLU A 250 5.22 9.26 1.03
N THR A 251 4.79 8.60 -0.05
CA THR A 251 3.41 8.10 -0.17
C THR A 251 3.23 6.68 0.33
N ARG A 252 4.34 5.96 0.59
CA ARG A 252 4.37 4.50 0.85
C ARG A 252 3.69 3.67 -0.24
N GLU A 253 3.45 4.26 -1.41
CA GLU A 253 2.89 3.56 -2.55
C GLU A 253 3.96 2.72 -3.22
N LEU A 254 3.59 1.48 -3.52
CA LEU A 254 4.44 0.53 -4.21
C LEU A 254 4.22 0.68 -5.71
N LYS A 255 5.28 1.04 -6.43
CA LYS A 255 5.33 1.10 -7.89
C LYS A 255 6.05 -0.13 -8.43
N ILE A 256 5.40 -0.81 -9.38
CA ILE A 256 5.97 -1.96 -10.07
C ILE A 256 6.34 -1.53 -11.47
N TYR A 257 7.63 -1.59 -11.79
CA TYR A 257 8.20 -1.26 -13.08
C TYR A 257 8.56 -2.52 -13.86
N SER A 258 8.58 -2.40 -15.18
CA SER A 258 9.13 -3.41 -16.08
C SER A 258 10.67 -3.38 -16.03
N LEU A 259 11.29 -4.49 -16.43
CA LEU A 259 12.76 -4.58 -16.52
C LEU A 259 13.38 -3.64 -17.56
N THR A 260 12.56 -3.09 -18.47
CA THR A 260 12.97 -2.17 -19.53
C THR A 260 12.67 -0.72 -19.21
N ASP A 261 12.01 -0.43 -18.09
CA ASP A 261 11.63 0.93 -17.76
C ASP A 261 12.89 1.79 -17.48
N PRO A 262 12.91 3.07 -17.90
CA PRO A 262 14.00 4.00 -17.58
C PRO A 262 14.34 4.06 -16.09
N GLU A 263 13.32 3.94 -15.23
CA GLU A 263 13.42 3.94 -13.78
C GLU A 263 14.15 2.70 -13.23
N VAL A 264 14.20 1.61 -14.01
CA VAL A 264 14.90 0.36 -13.67
C VAL A 264 16.25 0.29 -14.35
N THR A 265 16.33 0.73 -15.59
CA THR A 265 17.54 0.65 -16.42
C THR A 265 18.50 1.83 -16.22
N GLY A 266 18.02 2.95 -15.67
CA GLY A 266 18.76 4.21 -15.60
C GLY A 266 18.93 4.92 -16.95
N ILE A 267 18.32 4.39 -18.02
CA ILE A 267 18.44 4.90 -19.39
C ILE A 267 17.20 5.73 -19.70
N TYR A 268 17.34 7.05 -19.59
CA TYR A 268 16.35 7.98 -20.11
C TYR A 268 16.66 8.21 -21.59
N HIS A 269 15.81 7.71 -22.48
CA HIS A 269 15.83 8.18 -23.85
C HIS A 269 15.48 9.67 -23.83
N LEU A 270 16.44 10.52 -24.21
CA LEU A 270 16.18 11.92 -24.48
C LEU A 270 15.01 11.96 -25.48
N LYS A 271 13.86 12.48 -25.07
CA LYS A 271 12.81 12.81 -26.02
C LYS A 271 13.43 13.81 -26.99
N ASP A 272 13.52 13.45 -28.26
CA ASP A 272 13.90 14.37 -29.32
C ASP A 272 12.91 15.54 -29.28
N ASN A 273 13.38 16.71 -28.83
CA ASN A 273 12.64 17.97 -28.81
C ASN A 273 12.44 18.54 -30.23
N ASN A 274 12.17 17.71 -31.23
CA ASN A 274 12.21 18.10 -32.64
C ASN A 274 11.07 17.52 -33.48
N SER A 275 9.83 17.49 -32.96
CA SER A 275 8.63 17.22 -33.77
C SER A 275 7.63 18.38 -33.85
N ASP A 276 7.91 19.55 -33.26
CA ASP A 276 7.01 20.72 -33.34
C ASP A 276 7.45 21.77 -34.37
N ASN A 277 8.23 21.39 -35.37
CA ASN A 277 8.55 22.30 -36.46
C ASN A 277 8.73 21.52 -37.76
N LEU A 278 7.62 21.27 -38.46
CA LEU A 278 7.45 20.92 -39.89
C LEU A 278 5.97 20.52 -40.05
N GLY A 279 5.07 21.30 -40.63
CA GLY A 279 5.20 22.55 -41.36
C GLY A 279 3.82 23.18 -41.58
N ASP A 280 3.88 24.30 -42.29
CA ASP A 280 2.77 25.10 -42.83
C ASP A 280 1.62 24.31 -43.46
#